data_AF-A0A7W1UK14-F1
#
_entry.id   AF-A0A7W1UK14-F1
#
_cell.length_a   1.000
_cell.length_b   1.000
_cell.length_c   1.000
_cell.angle_alpha   90.00
_cell.angle_beta   90.00
_cell.angle_gamma   90.00
#
_symmetry.space_group_name_H-M   'P 1'
#
loop_
_entity.id
_entity.type
_entity.pdbx_description
1 polymer ?
#
loop_
_entity_poly.entity_id
_entity_poly.type
_entity_poly.pdbx_seq_one_letter_code
_entity_poly.pdbx_strand_id
1 'polypeptide(L)' 'MPQNSSVRFFRWDDMPREQVSDQLSRRLITGDRMMLAHVYLDKGCIVPKHSHENEQLTYILE' A
#
# COMPACT_ATOMS: atom_id res chain seq x y z
N MET A 1 19.59 21.98 18.76
CA MET A 1 19.38 20.53 18.92
C MET A 1 19.02 19.96 17.56
N PRO A 2 19.76 19.01 16.96
CA PRO A 2 19.30 18.39 15.74
C PRO A 2 18.05 17.57 16.07
N GLN A 3 16.94 17.91 15.41
CA GLN A 3 15.68 17.18 15.49
C GLN A 3 15.92 15.79 14.90
N ASN A 4 15.86 14.74 15.72
CA ASN A 4 16.01 13.36 15.27
C ASN A 4 14.72 12.96 14.52
N SER A 5 14.56 13.39 13.27
CA SER A 5 13.51 12.87 12.41
C SER A 5 13.87 11.42 12.06
N SER A 6 13.26 10.46 12.74
CA SER A 6 13.50 9.04 12.47
C SER A 6 12.97 8.69 11.10
N VAL A 7 13.85 8.67 10.09
CA VAL A 7 13.53 8.11 8.78
C VAL A 7 13.32 6.61 8.95
N ARG A 8 12.24 6.08 8.39
CA ARG A 8 11.96 4.64 8.37
C ARG A 8 12.34 4.07 7.01
N PHE A 9 13.17 3.04 7.01
CA PHE A 9 13.55 2.30 5.80
C PHE A 9 12.77 0.99 5.74
N PHE A 10 12.18 0.70 4.58
CA PHE A 10 11.41 -0.52 4.32
C PHE A 10 11.95 -1.19 3.06
N ARG A 11 12.14 -2.52 3.13
CA ARG A 11 12.38 -3.35 1.96
C ARG A 11 11.09 -4.09 1.67
N TRP A 12 10.64 -4.08 0.41
CA TRP A 12 9.39 -4.75 0.07
C TRP A 12 9.39 -6.20 0.51
N ASP A 13 10.47 -6.94 0.22
CA ASP A 13 10.54 -8.39 0.49
C ASP A 13 10.45 -8.76 1.96
N ASP A 14 10.81 -7.84 2.86
CA ASP A 14 10.75 -8.04 4.30
C ASP A 14 9.36 -7.68 4.88
N MET A 15 8.50 -7.05 4.07
CA MET A 15 7.15 -6.67 4.49
C MET A 15 6.13 -7.78 4.26
N PRO A 16 5.25 -8.04 5.23
CA PRO A 16 4.19 -9.02 5.08
C PRO A 16 3.22 -8.57 3.99
N ARG A 17 2.74 -9.55 3.20
CA ARG A 17 1.57 -9.35 2.35
C ARG A 17 0.33 -9.55 3.20
N GLU A 18 -0.35 -8.47 3.53
CA GLU A 18 -1.66 -8.49 4.19
C GLU A 18 -2.70 -9.02 3.19
N GLN A 19 -3.40 -10.10 3.56
CA GLN A 19 -4.53 -10.59 2.79
C GLN A 19 -5.75 -9.69 3.04
N VAL A 20 -6.37 -9.20 1.97
CA VAL A 20 -7.57 -8.34 2.04
C VAL A 20 -8.82 -9.10 1.60
N SER A 21 -8.70 -9.93 0.57
CA SER A 21 -9.70 -10.88 0.10
C SER A 21 -9.00 -12.08 -0.53
N ASP A 22 -9.72 -13.12 -0.94
CA ASP A 22 -9.13 -14.34 -1.52
C ASP A 22 -8.19 -14.08 -2.73
N GLN A 23 -8.39 -12.98 -3.46
CA GLN A 23 -7.67 -12.64 -4.69
C GLN A 23 -6.92 -11.31 -4.62
N LEU A 24 -6.87 -10.68 -3.44
CA LEU A 24 -6.21 -9.39 -3.21
C LEU A 24 -5.35 -9.45 -1.96
N SER A 25 -4.07 -9.19 -2.13
CA SER A 25 -3.17 -8.91 -1.01
C SER A 25 -2.42 -7.60 -1.24
N ARG A 26 -1.83 -7.05 -0.18
CA ARG A 26 -1.06 -5.81 -0.27
C ARG A 26 0.09 -5.76 0.73
N ARG A 27 1.13 -4.99 0.41
CA ARG A 27 2.07 -4.44 1.40
C ARG A 27 1.68 -3.00 1.66
N LEU A 28 1.70 -2.57 2.93
CA LEU A 28 1.20 -1.27 3.32
C LEU A 28 2.22 -0.47 4.13
N ILE A 29 2.47 0.77 3.72
CA ILE A 29 3.21 1.76 4.49
C ILE A 29 2.28 2.93 4.75
N THR A 30 2.10 3.28 6.02
CA THR A 30 1.32 4.45 6.44
C THR A 30 2.24 5.52 7.02
N GLY A 31 2.03 6.76 6.59
CA GLY A 31 2.53 7.96 7.23
C GLY A 31 1.36 8.83 7.70
N ASP A 32 1.67 10.00 8.26
CA ASP A 32 0.65 10.83 8.91
C ASP A 32 -0.42 11.37 7.95
N ARG A 33 -0.06 11.59 6.68
CA ARG A 33 -0.95 12.18 5.66
C ARG A 33 -1.01 11.39 4.36
N MET A 34 -0.31 10.28 4.26
CA MET A 34 -0.29 9.47 3.05
C MET A 34 -0.14 7.98 3.35
N MET A 35 -0.62 7.19 2.43
CA MET A 35 -0.49 5.74 2.44
C MET A 35 0.12 5.31 1.11
N LEU A 36 1.10 4.42 1.16
CA LEU A 36 1.64 3.74 -0.01
C LEU A 36 1.28 2.26 0.09
N ALA A 37 0.56 1.76 -0.90
CA ALA A 37 0.20 0.36 -1.00
C ALA A 37 0.87 -0.25 -2.25
N HIS A 38 1.55 -1.37 -2.06
CA HIS A 38 1.94 -2.25 -3.17
C HIS A 38 0.90 -3.36 -3.22
N VAL A 39 -0.02 -3.26 -4.19
CA VAL A 39 -1.19 -4.14 -4.31
C VAL A 39 -0.89 -5.28 -5.28
N TYR A 40 -1.25 -6.50 -4.89
CA TYR A 40 -1.15 -7.70 -5.70
C TYR A 40 -2.56 -8.19 -6.00
N LEU A 41 -2.90 -8.24 -7.29
CA LEU A 41 -4.20 -8.67 -7.79
C LEU A 41 -4.02 -9.99 -8.52
N ASP A 42 -4.65 -11.05 -8.02
CA ASP A 42 -4.66 -12.32 -8.74
C ASP A 42 -5.55 -12.23 -9.99
N LYS A 43 -5.29 -13.10 -10.96
CA LYS A 43 -6.08 -13.14 -12.20
C LYS A 43 -7.57 -13.28 -11.89
N GLY A 44 -8.37 -12.35 -12.40
CA GLY A 44 -9.82 -12.33 -12.19
C GLY A 44 -10.26 -11.65 -10.90
N CYS A 45 -9.34 -11.05 -10.13
CA CYS A 45 -9.69 -10.24 -8.98
C CYS A 45 -10.58 -9.06 -9.38
N ILE A 46 -11.68 -8.87 -8.66
CA ILE A 46 -12.61 -7.76 -8.84
C ILE A 46 -12.50 -6.83 -7.64
N VAL A 47 -12.10 -5.58 -7.90
CA VAL A 47 -12.12 -4.51 -6.91
C VAL A 47 -13.41 -3.72 -7.08
N PRO A 48 -14.34 -3.72 -6.11
CA PRO A 48 -15.59 -2.98 -6.21
C PRO A 48 -15.35 -1.47 -6.36
N LYS A 49 -16.21 -0.79 -7.12
CA LYS A 49 -16.20 0.66 -7.22
C LYS A 49 -16.49 1.28 -5.85
N HIS A 50 -15.66 2.23 -5.44
CA HIS A 50 -15.81 2.97 -4.18
C HIS A 50 -15.20 4.38 -4.35
N SER A 51 -15.36 5.24 -3.34
CA SER A 51 -14.85 6.62 -3.34
C SER A 51 -14.16 6.95 -2.02
N HIS A 52 -13.15 7.81 -2.08
CA HIS A 52 -12.46 8.38 -0.93
C HIS A 52 -12.48 9.91 -1.03
N GLU A 53 -12.40 10.60 0.11
CA GLU A 53 -12.17 12.05 0.13
C GLU A 53 -10.74 12.40 -0.30
N ASN A 54 -9.77 11.53 0.02
CA ASN A 54 -8.37 11.70 -0.36
C ASN A 54 -8.12 11.27 -1.80
N GLU A 55 -7.24 11.99 -2.49
CA GLU A 55 -6.78 11.62 -3.83
C GLU A 55 -5.99 10.29 -3.80
N GLN A 56 -6.30 9.41 -4.74
CA GLN A 56 -5.60 8.13 -4.93
C GLN A 56 -4.96 8.11 -6.32
N LEU A 57 -3.64 7.93 -6.35
CA LEU A 57 -2.87 7.70 -7.57
C LEU A 57 -2.53 6.21 -7.67
N THR A 58 -2.67 5.63 -8.86
CA THR A 58 -2.37 4.22 -9.11
C THR A 58 -1.38 4.10 -10.26
N TYR A 59 -0.32 3.30 -10.05
CA TYR A 59 0.67 2.97 -11.07
C TYR A 59 0.73 1.46 -11.24
N ILE A 60 0.58 0.99 -12.47
CA ILE A 60 0.62 -0.44 -12.80
C ILE A 60 2.07 -0.82 -13.12
N LEU A 61 2.56 -1.86 -12.45
CA LEU A 61 3.94 -2.34 -12.59
C LEU A 61 4.01 -3.59 -13.48
N GLU A 62 3.25 -4.63 -13.13
CA GLU A 62 3.21 -5.95 -13.80
C GLU A 62 1.82 -6.60 -13.69
#